data_AF-A0A366MCH9-F1
#
_entry.id   AF-A0A366MCH9-F1
#
_cell.length_a   1.000
_cell.length_b   1.000
_cell.length_c   1.000
_cell.angle_alpha   90.00
_cell.angle_beta   90.00
_cell.angle_gamma   90.00
#
_symmetry.space_group_name_H-M   'P 1'
#
loop_
_entity.id
_entity.type
_entity.pdbx_description
1 polymer ?
#
loop_
_entity_poly.entity_id
_entity_poly.type
_entity_poly.pdbx_seq_one_letter_code
_entity_poly.pdbx_strand_id
1 'polypeptide(L)'
;MTPKTDEIVGTWYADQEYYDLGAYFNLKYVFAPDGKVTEFWYGVEDGTLQKQFDLIWEKDSEGEYTLNDGKDFRKYTISNDKLCDGDFSLYYHRG
;
A
#
# COMPACT_ATOMS: atom_id res chain seq x y z
N MET A 1 -9.54 23.96 4.12
CA MET A 1 -9.00 22.81 4.88
C MET A 1 -7.53 22.72 4.53
N THR A 2 -6.64 22.88 5.50
CA THR A 2 -5.21 22.64 5.26
C THR A 2 -5.06 21.13 5.05
N PRO A 3 -4.53 20.66 3.91
CA PRO A 3 -4.29 19.24 3.73
C PRO A 3 -3.28 18.84 4.81
N LYS A 4 -3.73 18.10 5.82
CA LYS A 4 -2.82 17.37 6.70
C LYS A 4 -2.14 16.37 5.78
N THR A 5 -0.87 16.59 5.48
CA THR A 5 -0.06 15.59 4.79
C THR A 5 0.19 14.50 5.81
N ASP A 6 -0.75 13.55 5.91
CA ASP A 6 -0.62 12.41 6.80
C ASP A 6 0.63 11.61 6.37
N GLU A 7 1.28 10.97 7.35
CA GLU A 7 2.53 10.25 7.14
C GLU A 7 2.41 9.16 6.07
N ILE A 8 1.23 8.55 5.92
CA ILE A 8 1.00 7.55 4.88
C ILE A 8 1.02 8.11 3.46
N VAL A 9 0.71 9.40 3.27
CA VAL A 9 0.61 10.05 1.95
C VAL A 9 1.97 10.03 1.27
N GLY A 10 2.07 9.43 0.09
CA GLY A 10 3.35 9.24 -0.60
C GLY A 10 3.37 7.97 -1.43
N THR A 11 4.55 7.64 -1.96
CA THR A 11 4.77 6.39 -2.69
C THR A 11 5.52 5.41 -1.81
N TRP A 12 5.05 4.16 -1.80
CA TRP A 12 5.63 3.06 -1.04
C TRP A 12 5.90 1.88 -1.95
N TYR A 13 7.01 1.18 -1.71
CA TYR A 13 7.47 0.04 -2.48
C TYR A 13 7.68 -1.15 -1.57
N ALA A 14 7.19 -2.33 -1.96
CA ALA A 14 7.40 -3.53 -1.17
C ALA A 14 8.91 -3.85 -1.08
N ASP A 15 9.36 -4.22 0.12
CA ASP A 15 10.74 -4.65 0.37
C ASP A 15 11.05 -6.03 -0.22
N GLN A 16 10.01 -6.78 -0.61
CA GLN A 16 10.12 -8.15 -1.13
C GLN A 16 9.07 -8.40 -2.21
N GLU A 17 9.35 -9.38 -3.06
CA GLU A 17 8.44 -9.83 -4.12
C GLU A 17 7.20 -10.51 -3.53
N TYR A 18 6.05 -10.26 -4.14
CA TYR A 18 4.78 -10.88 -3.76
C TYR A 18 4.41 -11.99 -4.75
N TYR A 19 4.17 -13.21 -4.25
CA TYR A 19 3.76 -14.34 -5.08
C TYR A 19 2.24 -14.49 -5.12
N ASP A 20 1.67 -14.46 -6.32
CA ASP A 20 0.24 -14.67 -6.54
C ASP A 20 -0.01 -15.50 -7.81
N LEU A 21 -0.83 -16.54 -7.67
CA LEU A 21 -1.32 -17.41 -8.76
C LEU A 21 -0.26 -17.86 -9.78
N GLY A 22 0.99 -18.11 -9.35
CA GLY A 22 2.07 -18.59 -10.22
C GLY A 22 3.04 -17.53 -10.73
N ALA A 23 2.89 -16.26 -10.33
CA ALA A 23 3.76 -15.16 -10.74
C ALA A 23 4.24 -14.33 -9.54
N TYR A 24 5.42 -13.71 -9.68
CA TYR A 24 5.98 -12.79 -8.70
C TYR A 24 5.80 -11.34 -9.16
N PHE A 25 5.45 -10.47 -8.20
CA PHE A 25 5.16 -9.07 -8.44
C PHE A 25 5.97 -8.15 -7.52
N ASN A 26 6.47 -7.05 -8.08
CA ASN A 26 6.93 -5.88 -7.33
C ASN A 26 5.72 -4.99 -7.04
N LEU A 27 5.34 -4.87 -5.78
CA LEU A 27 4.19 -4.08 -5.37
C LEU A 27 4.60 -2.62 -5.09
N LYS A 28 3.72 -1.70 -5.48
CA LYS A 28 3.84 -0.27 -5.23
C LYS A 28 2.49 0.29 -4.81
N TYR A 29 2.48 1.13 -3.78
CA TYR A 29 1.33 1.95 -3.39
C TYR A 29 1.59 3.43 -3.63
N VAL A 30 0.54 4.16 -4.02
CA VAL A 30 0.53 5.63 -4.09
C VAL A 30 -0.65 6.15 -3.29
N PHE A 31 -0.38 6.68 -2.10
CA PHE A 31 -1.38 7.26 -1.20
C PHE A 31 -1.54 8.74 -1.47
N ALA A 32 -2.77 9.17 -1.75
CA ALA A 32 -3.15 10.55 -1.97
C ALA A 32 -3.80 11.16 -0.70
N PRO A 33 -3.68 12.48 -0.48
CA PRO A 33 -4.22 13.15 0.71
C PRO A 33 -5.75 13.21 0.76
N ASP A 34 -6.45 12.81 -0.30
CA ASP A 34 -7.92 12.78 -0.40
C ASP A 34 -8.53 11.45 0.07
N GLY A 35 -7.75 10.58 0.72
CA GLY A 35 -8.20 9.28 1.19
C GLY A 35 -8.17 8.19 0.11
N LYS A 36 -7.60 8.46 -1.07
CA LYS A 36 -7.42 7.45 -2.11
C LYS A 36 -6.03 6.84 -2.08
N VAL A 37 -5.95 5.57 -2.46
CA VAL A 37 -4.67 4.91 -2.72
C VAL A 37 -4.80 4.03 -3.96
N THR A 38 -3.75 4.01 -4.78
CA THR A 38 -3.65 3.09 -5.90
C THR A 38 -2.52 2.08 -5.64
N GLU A 39 -2.86 0.80 -5.75
CA GLU A 39 -1.96 -0.34 -5.70
C GLU A 39 -1.56 -0.76 -7.11
N PHE A 40 -0.28 -0.96 -7.37
CA PHE A 40 0.26 -1.36 -8.66
C PHE A 40 1.09 -2.63 -8.51
N TRP A 41 0.85 -3.59 -9.41
CA TRP A 41 1.56 -4.87 -9.42
C TRP A 41 2.36 -4.95 -10.71
N TYR A 42 3.68 -4.82 -10.59
CA TYR A 42 4.60 -4.93 -11.72
C TYR A 42 5.17 -6.34 -11.78
N GLY A 43 5.15 -6.99 -12.95
CA GLY A 43 5.79 -8.29 -13.12
C GLY A 43 7.29 -8.20 -12.83
N VAL A 44 7.83 -9.12 -12.03
CA VAL A 44 9.27 -9.15 -11.72
C VAL A 44 10.11 -9.43 -12.97
N GLU A 45 9.60 -10.23 -13.91
CA GLU A 45 10.35 -10.68 -15.09
C GLU A 45 10.65 -9.55 -16.10
N ASP A 46 9.68 -8.67 -16.35
CA ASP A 46 9.77 -7.66 -17.42
C ASP A 46 9.46 -6.22 -16.95
N GLY A 47 9.11 -6.04 -15.68
CA GLY A 47 8.78 -4.74 -15.08
C GLY A 47 7.48 -4.12 -15.59
N THR A 48 6.65 -4.87 -16.33
CA THR A 48 5.40 -4.35 -16.89
C THR A 48 4.30 -4.31 -15.84
N LEU A 49 3.42 -3.30 -15.91
CA LEU A 49 2.24 -3.22 -15.04
C LEU A 49 1.24 -4.31 -15.46
N GLN A 50 0.94 -5.22 -14.53
CA GLN A 50 0.05 -6.36 -14.77
C GLN A 50 -1.31 -6.19 -14.10
N LYS A 51 -1.35 -5.57 -12.91
CA LYS A 51 -2.60 -5.30 -12.18
C LYS A 51 -2.55 -3.92 -11.52
N GLN A 52 -3.72 -3.30 -11.39
CA GLN A 52 -3.91 -2.04 -10.70
C GLN A 52 -5.22 -2.07 -9.92
N PHE A 53 -5.20 -1.60 -8.68
CA PHE A 53 -6.38 -1.52 -7.82
C PHE A 53 -6.49 -0.13 -7.21
N ASP A 54 -7.67 0.48 -7.30
CA ASP A 54 -7.97 1.74 -6.63
C ASP A 54 -8.76 1.44 -5.36
N LEU A 55 -8.22 1.89 -4.22
CA LEU A 55 -8.75 1.63 -2.89
C LEU A 55 -8.95 2.95 -2.16
N ILE A 56 -9.64 2.86 -1.03
CA ILE A 56 -9.80 3.95 -0.06
C ILE A 56 -8.95 3.62 1.16
N TRP A 57 -8.28 4.63 1.72
CA TRP A 57 -7.59 4.53 3.00
C TRP A 57 -8.18 5.49 4.03
N GLU A 58 -8.24 5.01 5.26
CA GLU A 58 -8.67 5.79 6.43
C GLU A 58 -7.70 5.53 7.59
N LYS A 59 -7.59 6.50 8.50
CA LYS A 59 -6.80 6.38 9.72
C LYS A 59 -7.72 6.48 10.92
N ASP A 60 -7.62 5.51 11.82
CA ASP A 60 -8.42 5.52 13.04
C ASP A 60 -7.80 6.42 14.12
N SER A 61 -8.46 6.48 15.29
CA SER A 61 -7.98 7.28 16.43
C SER A 61 -6.71 6.75 17.10
N GLU A 62 -6.35 5.49 16.84
CA GLU A 62 -5.17 4.82 17.40
C GLU A 62 -3.96 4.92 16.45
N GLY A 63 -4.17 5.38 15.22
CA GLY A 63 -3.14 5.58 14.20
C GLY A 63 -2.95 4.39 13.27
N GLU A 64 -3.85 3.40 13.31
CA GLU A 64 -3.90 2.29 12.36
C GLU A 64 -4.57 2.74 11.07
N TYR A 65 -3.99 2.35 9.94
CA TYR A 65 -4.53 2.63 8.62
C TYR A 65 -5.30 1.42 8.12
N THR A 66 -6.50 1.66 7.60
CA THR A 66 -7.29 0.62 6.92
C THR A 66 -7.34 0.93 5.44
N LEU A 67 -7.01 -0.05 4.60
CA LEU A 67 -7.22 -0.03 3.15
C LEU A 67 -8.44 -0.90 2.82
N ASN A 68 -9.34 -0.39 1.99
CA ASN A 68 -10.59 -1.06 1.65
C ASN A 68 -11.02 -0.79 0.20
N ASP A 69 -11.55 -1.82 -0.47
CA ASP A 69 -12.16 -1.75 -1.81
C ASP A 69 -13.70 -1.94 -1.81
N GLY A 70 -14.29 -2.09 -0.61
CA GLY A 70 -15.70 -2.42 -0.38
C GLY A 70 -15.96 -3.90 -0.12
N LYS A 71 -14.97 -4.77 -0.27
CA LYS A 71 -15.07 -6.24 -0.05
C LYS A 71 -13.93 -6.80 0.80
N ASP A 72 -12.74 -6.25 0.66
CA ASP A 72 -11.54 -6.65 1.38
C ASP A 72 -11.04 -5.51 2.27
N PHE A 73 -10.55 -5.87 3.46
CA PHE A 73 -10.12 -4.92 4.50
C PHE A 73 -8.73 -5.32 4.99
N ARG A 74 -7.75 -4.45 4.77
CA ARG A 74 -6.35 -4.68 5.16
C ARG A 74 -5.89 -3.59 6.13
N LYS A 75 -5.21 -4.00 7.20
CA LYS A 75 -4.73 -3.11 8.26
C LYS A 75 -3.23 -2.91 8.17
N TYR A 76 -2.81 -1.65 8.34
CA TYR A 76 -1.43 -1.25 8.27
C TYR A 76 -1.05 -0.32 9.42
N THR A 77 0.20 -0.40 9.86
CA THR A 77 0.81 0.57 10.77
C THR A 77 2.07 1.15 10.14
N ILE A 78 2.47 2.35 10.56
CA ILE A 78 3.78 2.89 10.17
C ILE A 78 4.71 2.80 11.37
N SER A 79 5.88 2.19 11.17
CA SER A 79 6.92 2.05 12.18
C SER A 79 8.30 2.10 11.54
N ASN A 80 9.20 2.92 12.07
CA ASN A 80 10.56 3.13 11.55
C ASN A 80 10.59 3.42 10.04
N ASP A 81 9.75 4.35 9.58
CA ASP A 81 9.59 4.73 8.16
C ASP A 81 9.20 3.56 7.22
N LYS A 82 8.65 2.47 7.79
CA LYS A 82 8.08 1.36 7.04
C LYS A 82 6.59 1.28 7.23
N LEU A 83 5.87 1.05 6.13
CA LEU A 83 4.49 0.61 6.18
C LEU A 83 4.49 -0.90 6.43
N CYS A 84 3.85 -1.33 7.51
CA CYS A 84 3.81 -2.72 7.96
C CYS A 84 2.40 -3.25 7.78
N ASP A 85 2.23 -4.29 6.98
CA ASP A 85 0.98 -5.04 6.89
C ASP A 85 0.79 -5.89 8.16
N GLY A 86 -0.41 -5.83 8.76
CA GLY A 86 -0.71 -6.51 10.02
C GLY A 86 -0.89 -8.02 9.88
N ASP A 87 -1.36 -8.48 8.70
CA ASP A 87 -1.69 -9.89 8.44
C ASP A 87 -0.70 -10.56 7.48
N PHE A 88 -0.06 -9.77 6.61
CA PHE A 88 0.99 -10.24 5.71
C PHE A 88 2.35 -9.74 6.22
N SER A 89 3.39 -10.57 6.22
CA SER A 89 4.76 -10.14 6.59
C SER A 89 5.42 -9.26 5.50
N LEU A 90 4.65 -8.34 4.90
CA LEU A 90 5.07 -7.41 3.87
C LEU A 90 5.37 -6.06 4.49
N TYR A 91 6.60 -5.60 4.26
CA TYR A 91 7.07 -4.28 4.62
C TYR A 91 7.23 -3.45 3.36
N TYR A 92 6.96 -2.15 3.46
CA TYR A 92 7.18 -1.22 2.37
C TYR A 92 8.07 -0.08 2.84
N HIS A 93 9.02 0.33 1.99
CA HIS A 93 9.81 1.53 2.19
C HIS A 93 9.26 2.69 1.36
N ARG A 94 9.57 3.90 1.79
CA ARG A 94 9.19 5.12 1.11
C ARG A 94 10.13 5.41 -0.07
N GLY A 95 9.55 5.81 -1.19
CA GLY A 95 10.28 6.23 -2.40
C GLY A 95 10.64 7.71 -2.46
#